data_AF-A0A353GWQ5-F1
#
_entry.id   AF-A0A353GWQ5-F1
#
_cell.length_a   1.000
_cell.length_b   1.000
_cell.length_c   1.000
_cell.angle_alpha   90.00
_cell.angle_beta   90.00
_cell.angle_gamma   90.00
#
_symmetry.space_group_name_H-M   'P 1'
#
loop_
_entity.id
_entity.type
_entity.pdbx_description
1 polymer ?
#
loop_
_entity_poly.entity_id
_entity_poly.type
_entity_poly.pdbx_seq_one_letter_code
_entity_poly.pdbx_strand_id
1 'polypeptide(L)'
;MATSKLFDIISARVFLNSLEIEINRYKLDKEKSAGQLLYIIMGLNHLREWISEGYTHYNRKKGITEDNRPPQKSSEYFYEIIWNQESFRIINELCNFSKHHEEGKKFLVRETESIHIKNVDEWEKVSDALNFGDGPVKQYLVNGKDIIEILEEVLKYYQKEWFANENKSRLEKIYQEINKQQFIKSSF
;
A
#
# COMPACT_ATOMS: atom_id res chain seq x y z
N MET A 1 21.68 -9.86 4.68
CA MET A 1 21.26 -9.01 3.54
C MET A 1 21.38 -7.56 3.95
N ALA A 2 21.96 -6.71 3.10
CA ALA A 2 22.13 -5.29 3.41
C ALA A 2 20.75 -4.63 3.53
N THR A 3 20.45 -4.06 4.69
CA THR A 3 19.36 -3.10 4.85
C THR A 3 19.68 -1.89 4.00
N SER A 4 18.86 -1.58 3.00
CA SER A 4 18.96 -0.31 2.28
C SER A 4 18.79 0.82 3.31
N LYS A 5 19.80 1.68 3.48
CA LYS A 5 19.62 2.87 4.32
C LYS A 5 18.57 3.75 3.64
N LEU A 6 17.82 4.53 4.43
CA LEU A 6 16.76 5.40 3.90
C LEU A 6 17.23 6.26 2.72
N PHE A 7 18.43 6.84 2.82
CA PHE A 7 19.02 7.69 1.78
C PHE A 7 19.54 6.93 0.55
N ASP A 8 19.65 5.60 0.62
CA ASP A 8 20.05 4.75 -0.51
C ASP A 8 18.84 4.29 -1.35
N ILE A 9 17.61 4.62 -0.91
CA ILE A 9 16.38 4.32 -1.64
C ILE A 9 16.22 5.35 -2.77
N ILE A 10 16.85 5.07 -3.90
CA ILE A 10 16.90 5.99 -5.06
C ILE A 10 15.93 5.63 -6.19
N SER A 11 15.15 4.57 -6.05
CA SER A 11 14.17 4.17 -7.07
C SER A 11 12.99 3.41 -6.47
N ALA A 12 11.86 3.39 -7.20
CA ALA A 12 10.66 2.66 -6.81
C ALA A 12 10.93 1.16 -6.60
N ARG A 13 11.84 0.56 -7.39
CA ARG A 13 12.22 -0.86 -7.24
C ARG A 13 12.99 -1.10 -5.94
N VAL A 14 13.96 -0.24 -5.62
CA VAL A 14 14.70 -0.35 -4.36
C VAL A 14 13.75 -0.14 -3.18
N PHE A 15 12.79 0.78 -3.31
CA PHE A 15 11.79 0.99 -2.27
C PHE A 15 10.91 -0.25 -2.07
N LEU A 16 10.38 -0.84 -3.15
CA LEU A 16 9.61 -2.09 -3.09
C LEU A 16 10.41 -3.21 -2.39
N ASN A 17 11.67 -3.41 -2.76
CA ASN A 17 12.52 -4.44 -2.13
C ASN A 17 12.69 -4.20 -0.63
N SER A 18 12.81 -2.94 -0.20
CA SER A 18 12.87 -2.60 1.22
C SER A 18 11.56 -2.95 1.95
N LEU A 19 10.40 -2.71 1.31
CA LEU A 19 9.09 -3.05 1.87
C LEU A 19 8.89 -4.56 1.95
N GLU A 20 9.34 -5.31 0.95
CA GLU A 20 9.32 -6.78 0.98
C GLU A 20 10.16 -7.35 2.12
N ILE A 21 11.36 -6.79 2.37
CA ILE A 21 12.19 -7.19 3.50
C ILE A 21 11.47 -6.90 4.82
N GLU A 22 10.90 -5.71 4.98
CA GLU A 22 10.21 -5.33 6.20
C GLU A 22 8.91 -6.12 6.43
N ILE A 23 8.15 -6.44 5.39
CA ILE A 23 6.97 -7.33 5.49
C ILE A 23 7.39 -8.73 5.94
N ASN A 24 8.47 -9.28 5.37
CA ASN A 24 8.96 -10.60 5.75
C ASN A 24 9.46 -10.64 7.20
N ARG A 25 10.16 -9.60 7.65
CA ARG A 25 10.57 -9.45 9.06
C ARG A 25 9.35 -9.36 9.96
N TYR A 26 8.46 -8.41 9.68
CA TYR A 26 7.24 -8.18 10.43
C TYR A 26 6.39 -9.45 10.57
N LYS A 27 6.35 -10.30 9.54
CA LYS A 27 5.65 -11.59 9.56
C LYS A 27 6.28 -12.60 10.53
N LEU A 28 7.61 -12.67 10.54
CA LEU A 28 8.38 -13.62 11.36
C LEU A 28 8.49 -13.17 12.82
N ASP A 29 8.46 -11.87 13.08
CA ASP A 29 8.58 -11.32 14.44
C ASP A 29 7.42 -11.80 15.32
N LYS A 30 7.73 -12.28 16.51
CA LYS A 30 6.70 -12.74 17.46
C LYS A 30 5.87 -11.58 18.00
N GLU A 31 6.55 -10.46 18.26
CA GLU A 31 5.98 -9.20 18.71
C GLU A 31 5.91 -8.21 17.54
N LYS A 32 4.75 -7.60 17.31
CA LYS A 32 4.51 -6.74 16.15
C LYS A 32 4.82 -5.29 16.49
N SER A 33 5.82 -4.75 15.81
CA SER A 33 6.20 -3.34 15.95
C SER A 33 5.24 -2.41 15.21
N ALA A 34 4.58 -1.51 15.93
CA ALA A 34 3.75 -0.46 15.33
C ALA A 34 4.54 0.46 14.40
N GLY A 35 5.81 0.75 14.72
CA GLY A 35 6.69 1.58 13.88
C GLY A 35 7.02 0.92 12.55
N GLN A 36 7.30 -0.37 12.57
CA GLN A 36 7.52 -1.15 11.34
C GLN A 36 6.24 -1.25 10.52
N LEU A 37 5.09 -1.50 11.15
CA LEU A 37 3.80 -1.53 10.47
C LEU A 37 3.47 -0.19 9.80
N LEU A 38 3.70 0.92 10.50
CA LEU A 38 3.51 2.27 9.96
C LEU A 38 4.39 2.51 8.73
N TYR A 39 5.67 2.13 8.79
CA TYR A 39 6.58 2.22 7.65
C TYR A 39 6.04 1.45 6.44
N ILE A 40 5.57 0.21 6.63
CA ILE A 40 5.04 -0.63 5.55
C ILE A 40 3.75 -0.02 4.96
N ILE A 41 2.79 0.38 5.79
CA ILE A 41 1.51 0.98 5.35
C ILE A 41 1.78 2.25 4.53
N MET A 42 2.61 3.15 5.07
CA MET A 42 2.99 4.39 4.40
C MET A 42 3.72 4.08 3.09
N GLY A 43 4.68 3.16 3.12
CA GLY A 43 5.49 2.84 1.96
C GLY A 43 4.70 2.21 0.82
N LEU A 44 3.84 1.23 1.10
CA LEU A 44 2.98 0.62 0.07
C LEU A 44 1.98 1.62 -0.54
N ASN A 45 1.43 2.52 0.30
CA ASN A 45 0.54 3.58 -0.19
C ASN A 45 1.27 4.57 -1.10
N HIS A 46 2.46 5.03 -0.69
CA HIS A 46 3.22 6.07 -1.39
C HIS A 46 4.10 5.55 -2.53
N LEU A 47 4.33 4.25 -2.63
CA LEU A 47 5.08 3.67 -3.75
C LEU A 47 4.48 4.03 -5.12
N ARG A 48 3.15 4.23 -5.20
CA ARG A 48 2.48 4.72 -6.41
C ARG A 48 2.98 6.11 -6.86
N GLU A 49 3.42 6.96 -5.94
CA GLU A 49 3.89 8.32 -6.24
C GLU A 49 5.28 8.28 -6.87
N TRP A 50 6.08 7.28 -6.54
CA TRP A 50 7.38 7.02 -7.17
C TRP A 50 7.24 6.39 -8.57
N ILE A 51 6.06 5.86 -8.88
CA ILE A 51 5.73 5.22 -10.16
C ILE A 51 5.04 6.21 -11.10
N SER A 52 4.12 7.01 -10.54
CA SER A 52 3.27 7.97 -11.25
C SER A 52 3.27 9.30 -10.50
N GLU A 53 4.38 10.01 -10.63
CA GLU A 53 4.59 11.31 -9.98
C GLU A 53 3.49 12.31 -10.38
N GLY A 54 2.91 12.98 -9.38
CA GLY A 54 1.90 14.03 -9.57
C GLY A 54 0.51 13.55 -10.03
N TYR A 55 0.29 12.25 -10.21
CA TYR A 55 -1.02 11.74 -10.64
C TYR A 55 -1.92 11.39 -9.46
N THR A 56 -3.20 11.71 -9.58
CA THR A 56 -4.27 11.41 -8.62
C THR A 56 -5.34 10.55 -9.29
N HIS A 57 -6.07 9.76 -8.50
CA HIS A 57 -7.05 8.83 -9.06
C HIS A 57 -8.19 9.61 -9.73
N TYR A 58 -8.48 9.27 -11.00
CA TYR A 58 -9.47 9.98 -11.78
C TYR A 58 -10.90 9.69 -11.33
N ASN A 59 -11.54 10.70 -10.75
CA ASN A 59 -12.94 10.65 -10.39
C ASN A 59 -13.80 11.35 -11.44
N ARG A 60 -14.45 10.58 -12.31
CA ARG A 60 -15.36 11.10 -13.36
C ARG A 60 -16.44 12.06 -12.83
N LYS A 61 -16.89 11.91 -11.58
CA LYS A 61 -17.93 12.75 -10.99
C LYS A 61 -17.45 14.17 -10.67
N LYS A 62 -16.14 14.39 -10.56
CA LYS A 62 -15.54 15.69 -10.25
C LYS A 62 -15.28 16.57 -11.49
N GLY A 63 -15.57 16.08 -12.71
CA GLY A 63 -15.24 16.78 -13.96
C GLY A 63 -13.74 16.81 -14.24
N ILE A 64 -13.31 17.24 -15.43
CA ILE A 64 -11.89 17.24 -15.79
C ILE A 64 -11.22 18.50 -15.23
N THR A 65 -10.19 18.33 -14.39
CA THR A 65 -9.33 19.40 -13.88
C THR A 65 -7.86 19.00 -14.01
N GLU A 66 -6.93 19.92 -13.72
CA GLU A 66 -5.50 19.63 -13.68
C GLU A 66 -5.19 18.46 -12.73
N ASP A 67 -5.82 18.45 -11.55
CA ASP A 67 -5.71 17.39 -10.53
C ASP A 67 -6.72 16.25 -10.69
N ASN A 68 -7.50 16.21 -11.78
CA ASN A 68 -8.50 15.18 -12.00
C ASN A 68 -8.71 14.94 -13.49
N ARG A 69 -7.81 14.18 -14.10
CA ARG A 69 -7.84 13.83 -15.52
C ARG A 69 -7.73 12.33 -15.76
N PRO A 70 -8.22 11.83 -16.91
CA PRO A 70 -7.97 10.46 -17.33
C PRO A 70 -6.46 10.14 -17.36
N PRO A 71 -6.07 8.87 -17.13
CA PRO A 71 -4.68 8.46 -17.23
C PRO A 71 -4.16 8.63 -18.66
N GLN A 72 -2.97 9.23 -18.77
CA GLN A 72 -2.26 9.53 -20.00
C GLN A 72 -0.92 8.77 -20.10
N LYS A 73 -0.56 7.97 -19.11
CA LYS A 73 0.65 7.12 -19.14
C LYS A 73 0.34 5.73 -18.59
N SER A 74 1.18 4.76 -18.93
CA SER A 74 1.05 3.39 -18.39
C SER A 74 1.14 3.35 -16.85
N SER A 75 1.96 4.20 -16.24
CA SER A 75 2.06 4.34 -14.78
C SER A 75 0.79 4.88 -14.13
N GLU A 76 0.15 5.85 -14.77
CA GLU A 76 -1.11 6.42 -14.31
C GLU A 76 -2.26 5.40 -14.45
N TYR A 77 -2.26 4.66 -15.57
CA TYR A 77 -3.21 3.56 -15.77
C TYR A 77 -3.01 2.45 -14.73
N PHE A 78 -1.77 2.10 -14.40
CA PHE A 78 -1.49 1.18 -13.30
C PHE A 78 -2.06 1.70 -11.98
N TYR A 79 -1.92 3.00 -11.68
CA TYR A 79 -2.51 3.58 -10.48
C TYR A 79 -4.03 3.45 -10.45
N GLU A 80 -4.71 3.69 -11.58
CA GLU A 80 -6.16 3.47 -11.68
C GLU A 80 -6.54 2.01 -11.37
N ILE A 81 -5.76 1.03 -11.82
CA ILE A 81 -6.09 -0.38 -11.56
C ILE A 81 -5.82 -0.75 -10.10
N ILE A 82 -4.67 -0.38 -9.54
CA ILE A 82 -4.36 -0.69 -8.14
C ILE A 82 -5.30 0.04 -7.17
N TRP A 83 -5.75 1.25 -7.50
CA TRP A 83 -6.75 1.98 -6.73
C TRP A 83 -8.08 1.20 -6.61
N ASN A 84 -8.42 0.39 -7.60
CA ASN A 84 -9.63 -0.44 -7.55
C ASN A 84 -9.45 -1.72 -6.72
N GLN A 85 -8.23 -2.05 -6.30
CA GLN A 85 -8.00 -3.14 -5.35
C GLN A 85 -8.48 -2.73 -3.95
N GLU A 86 -9.32 -3.56 -3.34
CA GLU A 86 -9.84 -3.30 -1.98
C GLU A 86 -8.70 -3.18 -0.95
N SER A 87 -7.74 -4.10 -0.98
CA SER A 87 -6.60 -4.12 -0.07
C SER A 87 -5.75 -2.85 -0.17
N PHE A 88 -5.59 -2.29 -1.39
CA PHE A 88 -4.90 -1.01 -1.57
C PHE A 88 -5.71 0.15 -0.97
N ARG A 89 -7.03 0.18 -1.15
CA ARG A 89 -7.88 1.22 -0.54
C ARG A 89 -7.93 1.12 0.99
N ILE A 90 -7.88 -0.08 1.54
CA ILE A 90 -7.71 -0.29 2.99
C ILE A 90 -6.39 0.32 3.47
N ILE A 91 -5.27 0.02 2.80
CA ILE A 91 -3.97 0.62 3.13
C ILE A 91 -4.01 2.15 3.02
N ASN A 92 -4.69 2.69 2.00
CA ASN A 92 -4.86 4.13 1.84
C ASN A 92 -5.65 4.76 2.99
N GLU A 93 -6.76 4.15 3.42
CA GLU A 93 -7.53 4.62 4.58
C GLU A 93 -6.70 4.57 5.88
N LEU A 94 -5.96 3.48 6.11
CA LEU A 94 -5.06 3.35 7.28
C LEU A 94 -3.96 4.42 7.28
N CYS A 95 -3.37 4.67 6.11
CA CYS A 95 -2.36 5.70 5.89
C CYS A 95 -2.91 7.13 6.12
N ASN A 96 -4.14 7.40 5.69
CA ASN A 96 -4.77 8.70 5.93
C ASN A 96 -5.13 8.89 7.41
N PHE A 97 -5.60 7.83 8.07
CA PHE A 97 -5.92 7.86 9.49
C PHE A 97 -4.69 8.18 10.37
N SER A 98 -3.55 7.53 10.09
CA SER A 98 -2.31 7.78 10.83
C SER A 98 -1.76 9.21 10.64
N LYS A 99 -2.17 9.92 9.59
CA LYS A 99 -1.79 11.30 9.31
C LYS A 99 -2.74 12.35 9.88
N HIS A 100 -4.04 12.12 9.75
CA HIS A 100 -5.04 13.16 9.99
C HIS A 100 -5.81 13.00 11.30
N HIS A 101 -5.66 11.88 12.03
CA HIS A 101 -6.47 11.57 13.22
C HIS A 101 -7.98 11.79 13.00
N GLU A 102 -8.45 11.66 11.75
CA GLU A 102 -9.86 11.87 11.41
C GLU A 102 -10.66 10.64 11.84
N GLU A 103 -11.45 10.80 12.91
CA GLU A 103 -12.41 9.78 13.38
C GLU A 103 -13.59 9.56 12.42
N GLY A 104 -13.65 10.29 11.29
CA GLY A 104 -14.92 10.62 10.64
C GLY A 104 -15.37 9.82 9.42
N LYS A 105 -14.52 9.10 8.68
CA LYS A 105 -14.94 8.50 7.39
C LYS A 105 -14.24 7.18 7.06
N LYS A 106 -14.49 6.19 7.92
CA LYS A 106 -14.17 4.79 7.67
C LYS A 106 -15.18 4.18 6.67
N PHE A 107 -14.89 4.23 5.38
CA PHE A 107 -15.77 3.59 4.39
C PHE A 107 -15.47 2.10 4.27
N LEU A 108 -14.18 1.74 4.28
CA LEU A 108 -13.72 0.35 4.18
C LEU A 108 -13.19 -0.19 5.50
N VAL A 109 -12.42 0.59 6.26
CA VAL A 109 -11.85 0.14 7.55
C VAL A 109 -12.85 0.34 8.67
N ARG A 110 -13.75 -0.62 8.90
CA ARG A 110 -14.81 -0.50 9.93
C ARG A 110 -14.26 -0.77 11.32
N GLU A 111 -13.46 -1.81 11.45
CA GLU A 111 -12.96 -2.31 12.73
C GLU A 111 -11.46 -2.54 12.67
N THR A 112 -10.79 -2.20 13.76
CA THR A 112 -9.35 -2.42 13.95
C THR A 112 -9.13 -3.01 15.34
N GLU A 113 -8.41 -4.12 15.42
CA GLU A 113 -8.16 -4.83 16.68
C GLU A 113 -6.66 -5.15 16.81
N SER A 114 -6.15 -5.15 18.04
CA SER A 114 -4.83 -5.67 18.37
C SER A 114 -4.99 -6.89 19.27
N ILE A 115 -4.40 -8.02 18.89
CA ILE A 115 -4.35 -9.23 19.70
C ILE A 115 -2.98 -9.27 20.36
N HIS A 116 -2.95 -9.50 21.68
CA HIS A 116 -1.73 -9.42 22.46
C HIS A 116 -1.28 -10.75 23.07
N ILE A 117 0.01 -10.82 23.43
CA ILE A 117 0.63 -11.96 24.13
C ILE A 117 0.35 -11.83 25.63
N LYS A 118 -0.50 -12.72 26.15
CA LYS A 118 -0.94 -12.69 27.55
C LYS A 118 0.06 -13.27 28.55
N ASN A 119 0.97 -14.13 28.10
CA ASN A 119 1.94 -14.79 28.96
C ASN A 119 3.26 -14.00 28.98
N VAL A 120 3.69 -13.54 30.16
CA VAL A 120 4.92 -12.74 30.32
C VAL A 120 6.17 -13.53 29.96
N ASP A 121 6.19 -14.83 30.20
CA ASP A 121 7.33 -15.69 29.83
C ASP A 121 7.53 -15.80 28.32
N GLU A 122 6.50 -15.43 27.55
CA GLU A 122 6.55 -15.39 26.08
C GLU A 122 7.03 -14.03 25.55
N TRP A 123 7.26 -13.03 26.39
CA TRP A 123 7.68 -11.71 25.95
C TRP A 123 9.18 -11.71 25.62
N GLU A 124 9.54 -11.22 24.44
CA GLU A 124 10.91 -10.97 24.04
C GLU A 124 11.45 -9.72 24.74
N LYS A 125 10.60 -8.69 24.94
CA LYS A 125 10.97 -7.47 25.65
C LYS A 125 9.82 -6.94 26.51
N VAL A 126 10.12 -6.70 27.79
CA VAL A 126 9.18 -6.09 28.73
C VAL A 126 8.81 -4.64 28.33
N SER A 127 9.70 -3.93 27.63
CA SER A 127 9.47 -2.56 27.14
C SER A 127 8.39 -2.45 26.06
N ASP A 128 8.05 -3.56 25.41
CA ASP A 128 7.19 -3.56 24.22
C ASP A 128 5.72 -3.78 24.61
N ALA A 129 5.45 -4.01 25.91
CA ALA A 129 4.12 -4.00 26.50
C ALA A 129 3.67 -2.57 26.80
N LEU A 130 2.54 -2.15 26.21
CA LEU A 130 1.94 -0.83 26.46
C LEU A 130 1.50 -0.68 27.93
N ASN A 131 1.02 -1.77 28.51
CA ASN A 131 0.77 -1.94 29.93
C ASN A 131 0.93 -3.44 30.28
N PHE A 132 1.19 -3.76 31.55
CA PHE A 132 1.39 -5.16 31.98
C PHE A 132 0.12 -6.03 31.88
N GLY A 133 -1.06 -5.42 31.73
CA GLY A 133 -2.34 -6.12 31.57
C GLY A 133 -2.55 -6.65 30.15
N ASP A 134 -2.04 -5.94 29.14
CA ASP A 134 -2.23 -6.27 27.74
C ASP A 134 -1.01 -6.89 27.09
N GLY A 135 0.22 -6.70 27.59
CA GLY A 135 1.41 -7.30 26.97
C GLY A 135 1.69 -6.81 25.53
N PRO A 136 2.74 -7.34 24.86
CA PRO A 136 3.11 -6.93 23.51
C PRO A 136 2.11 -7.44 22.47
N VAL A 137 1.95 -6.69 21.37
CA VAL A 137 1.01 -7.05 20.30
C VAL A 137 1.56 -8.24 19.51
N LYS A 138 0.73 -9.26 19.30
CA LYS A 138 1.01 -10.44 18.47
C LYS A 138 0.47 -10.28 17.05
N GLN A 139 -0.64 -9.58 16.88
CA GLN A 139 -1.33 -9.49 15.60
C GLN A 139 -2.20 -8.22 15.55
N TYR A 140 -2.32 -7.64 14.37
CA TYR A 140 -3.28 -6.57 14.10
C TYR A 140 -4.31 -7.07 13.09
N LEU A 141 -5.58 -6.83 13.38
CA LEU A 141 -6.69 -7.17 12.49
C LEU A 141 -7.34 -5.91 11.94
N VAL A 142 -7.76 -5.99 10.68
CA VAL A 142 -8.59 -4.99 10.02
C VAL A 142 -9.80 -5.67 9.43
N ASN A 143 -10.99 -5.30 9.89
CA ASN A 143 -12.26 -5.98 9.58
C ASN A 143 -12.19 -7.51 9.83
N GLY A 144 -11.51 -7.92 10.90
CA GLY A 144 -11.31 -9.33 11.23
C GLY A 144 -10.28 -10.08 10.39
N LYS A 145 -9.65 -9.45 9.39
CA LYS A 145 -8.56 -10.03 8.58
C LYS A 145 -7.20 -9.63 9.13
N ASP A 146 -6.23 -10.54 9.09
CA ASP A 146 -4.85 -10.22 9.45
C ASP A 146 -4.30 -9.13 8.51
N ILE A 147 -3.72 -8.07 9.09
CA ILE A 147 -3.11 -7.00 8.32
C ILE A 147 -2.03 -7.52 7.36
N ILE A 148 -1.28 -8.57 7.72
CA ILE A 148 -0.24 -9.15 6.88
C ILE A 148 -0.81 -9.62 5.55
N GLU A 149 -2.00 -10.22 5.55
CA GLU A 149 -2.66 -10.68 4.32
C GLU A 149 -2.99 -9.49 3.39
N ILE A 150 -3.46 -8.38 3.94
CA ILE A 150 -3.77 -7.15 3.19
C ILE A 150 -2.49 -6.55 2.59
N LEU A 151 -1.40 -6.50 3.37
CA LEU A 151 -0.11 -5.96 2.93
C LEU A 151 0.51 -6.83 1.82
N GLU A 152 0.48 -8.15 1.99
CA GLU A 152 1.02 -9.09 1.00
C GLU A 152 0.25 -9.04 -0.32
N GLU A 153 -1.08 -8.89 -0.30
CA GLU A 153 -1.89 -8.75 -1.52
C GLU A 153 -1.45 -7.55 -2.35
N VAL A 154 -1.23 -6.40 -1.70
CA VAL A 154 -0.78 -5.18 -2.38
C VAL A 154 0.67 -5.31 -2.85
N LEU A 155 1.56 -5.89 -2.03
CA LEU A 155 2.95 -6.15 -2.43
C LEU A 155 3.02 -7.04 -3.68
N LYS A 156 2.30 -8.17 -3.67
CA LYS A 156 2.23 -9.12 -4.80
C LYS A 156 1.67 -8.44 -6.04
N TYR A 157 0.70 -7.54 -5.87
CA TYR A 157 0.14 -6.77 -6.99
C TYR A 157 1.20 -5.86 -7.63
N TYR A 158 1.96 -5.09 -6.85
CA TYR A 158 3.08 -4.29 -7.38
C TYR A 158 4.12 -5.16 -8.09
N GLN A 159 4.56 -6.25 -7.44
CA GLN A 159 5.56 -7.17 -7.99
C GLN A 159 5.12 -7.74 -9.34
N LYS A 160 3.87 -8.22 -9.41
CA LYS A 160 3.33 -8.87 -10.60
C LYS A 160 3.00 -7.87 -11.70
N GLU A 161 2.24 -6.82 -11.43
CA GLU A 161 1.63 -6.01 -12.49
C GLU A 161 2.51 -4.83 -12.92
N TRP A 162 3.35 -4.29 -12.03
CA TRP A 162 4.23 -3.15 -12.38
C TRP A 162 5.69 -3.56 -12.56
N PHE A 163 6.22 -4.35 -11.62
CA PHE A 163 7.66 -4.65 -11.59
C PHE A 163 8.05 -5.95 -12.31
N ALA A 164 7.10 -6.72 -12.83
CA ALA A 164 7.39 -7.79 -13.78
C ALA A 164 7.55 -7.21 -15.20
N ASN A 165 8.70 -7.46 -15.84
CA ASN A 165 9.05 -6.88 -17.14
C ASN A 165 8.01 -7.14 -18.26
N GLU A 166 7.37 -8.32 -18.23
CA GLU A 166 6.37 -8.71 -19.22
C GLU A 166 5.06 -7.90 -19.08
N ASN A 167 4.67 -7.54 -17.85
CA ASN A 167 3.42 -6.83 -17.60
C ASN A 167 3.52 -5.34 -17.85
N LYS A 168 4.70 -4.73 -17.64
CA LYS A 168 4.92 -3.34 -18.03
C LYS A 168 4.71 -3.14 -19.53
N SER A 169 5.25 -4.04 -20.34
CA SER A 169 5.08 -4.03 -21.81
C SER A 169 3.62 -4.27 -22.22
N ARG A 170 2.89 -5.11 -21.49
CA ARG A 170 1.44 -5.34 -21.69
C ARG A 170 0.62 -4.09 -21.40
N LEU A 171 0.87 -3.42 -20.28
CA LEU A 171 0.17 -2.18 -19.92
C LEU A 171 0.43 -1.06 -20.92
N GLU A 172 1.66 -0.95 -21.43
CA GLU A 172 2.01 -0.02 -22.50
C GLU A 172 1.23 -0.31 -23.79
N LYS A 173 1.06 -1.59 -24.17
CA LYS A 173 0.23 -1.98 -25.32
C LYS A 173 -1.26 -1.66 -25.12
N ILE A 174 -1.82 -2.00 -23.97
CA ILE A 174 -3.23 -1.70 -23.62
C ILE A 174 -3.48 -0.19 -23.69
N TYR A 175 -2.57 0.61 -23.13
CA TYR A 175 -2.66 2.07 -23.20
C TYR A 175 -2.63 2.58 -24.65
N GLN A 176 -1.73 2.06 -25.49
CA GLN A 176 -1.67 2.43 -26.90
C GLN A 176 -2.96 2.06 -27.67
N GLU A 177 -3.59 0.92 -27.35
CA GLU A 177 -4.85 0.49 -27.97
C GLU A 177 -6.04 1.37 -27.56
N ILE A 178 -6.16 1.68 -26.26
CA ILE A 178 -7.22 2.57 -25.75
C ILE A 178 -7.14 3.95 -26.43
N ASN A 179 -5.94 4.53 -26.53
CA ASN A 179 -5.75 5.82 -27.16
C ASN A 179 -6.06 5.81 -28.66
N LYS A 180 -5.69 4.73 -29.38
CA LYS A 180 -6.04 4.56 -30.79
C LYS A 180 -7.57 4.55 -30.98
N GLN A 181 -8.31 3.85 -30.12
CA GLN A 181 -9.76 3.78 -30.20
C GLN A 181 -10.45 5.11 -29.86
N GLN A 182 -9.90 5.89 -28.93
CA GLN A 182 -10.42 7.23 -28.61
C GLN A 182 -10.16 8.23 -29.74
N PHE A 183 -9.00 8.17 -30.40
CA PHE A 183 -8.67 9.02 -31.54
C PHE A 183 -9.57 8.78 -32.76
N ILE A 184 -9.97 7.52 -32.99
CA ILE A 184 -10.92 7.16 -34.05
C ILE A 184 -12.32 7.71 -33.75
N LYS A 185 -12.76 7.69 -32.49
CA LYS A 185 -14.10 8.19 -32.09
C LYS A 185 -14.22 9.72 -32.06
N SER A 186 -13.12 10.47 -31.98
CA SER A 186 -13.14 11.94 -32.02
C SER A 186 -12.96 12.53 -33.42
N SER A 187 -12.80 11.69 -34.44
CA SER A 187 -12.52 12.09 -35.83
C SER A 187 -13.72 11.93 -36.78
N PHE A 188 -14.93 11.69 -36.23
CA PHE A 188 -16.20 11.60 -36.94
C PHE A 188 -17.24 12.50 -36.29
#